data_AF-A0A7S3V3G5-F1
#
_entry.id   AF-A0A7S3V3G5-F1
#
_cell.length_a   1.000
_cell.length_b   1.000
_cell.length_c   1.000
_cell.angle_alpha   90.00
_cell.angle_beta   90.00
_cell.angle_gamma   90.00
#
_symmetry.space_group_name_H-M   'P 1'
#
loop_
_entity.id
_entity.type
_entity.pdbx_description
1 polymer ?
#
loop_
_entity_poly.entity_id
_entity_poly.type
_entity_poly.pdbx_seq_one_letter_code
_entity_poly.pdbx_strand_id
1 'polypeptide(L)'
;DVKELFALTGPGAESLEGFIAGLRKVANEIGAKLKELGYENIGRFVSARLDEYSYNSSPASDFVKDLVNTFPYSFNDQYTVKGIQVCFYKKAQLVAGELYHRFRLEDSRFNFSDG
;
A
#
# COMPACT_ATOMS: atom_id res chain seq x y z
N ASP A 1 23.75 -11.10 -1.57
CA ASP A 1 23.37 -10.23 -0.43
C ASP A 1 22.55 -9.04 -0.95
N VAL A 2 21.58 -8.50 -0.21
CA VAL A 2 20.80 -7.29 -0.63
C VAL A 2 21.72 -6.09 -0.84
N LYS A 3 22.84 -6.02 -0.11
CA LYS A 3 23.88 -4.99 -0.31
C LYS A 3 24.54 -5.07 -1.70
N GLU A 4 24.71 -6.27 -2.24
CA GLU A 4 25.25 -6.50 -3.59
C GLU A 4 24.23 -6.16 -4.68
N LEU A 5 22.95 -6.48 -4.45
CA LEU A 5 21.84 -6.19 -5.37
C LEU A 5 21.65 -4.68 -5.64
N PHE A 6 22.00 -3.83 -4.68
CA PHE A 6 21.90 -2.38 -4.78
C PHE A 6 23.26 -1.67 -4.96
N ALA A 7 24.35 -2.42 -5.19
CA ALA A 7 25.70 -1.90 -5.45
C ALA A 7 26.17 -0.81 -4.47
N LEU A 8 25.86 -0.97 -3.18
CA LEU A 8 26.13 0.04 -2.15
C LEU A 8 27.59 0.00 -1.66
N THR A 9 28.54 0.48 -2.47
CA THR A 9 29.98 0.48 -2.12
C THR A 9 30.62 1.88 -2.02
N GLY A 10 29.84 2.96 -2.14
CA GLY A 10 30.34 4.35 -2.07
C GLY A 10 30.04 5.08 -0.74
N PRO A 11 30.60 6.30 -0.54
CA PRO A 11 30.48 7.09 0.71
C PRO A 11 29.06 7.60 1.06
N GLY A 12 28.01 7.10 0.39
CA GLY A 12 26.60 7.28 0.78
C GLY A 12 25.90 5.98 1.20
N ALA A 13 26.60 4.85 1.22
CA ALA A 13 26.04 3.53 1.54
C ALA A 13 25.45 3.45 2.95
N GLU A 14 26.09 4.09 3.94
CA GLU A 14 25.59 4.18 5.31
C GLU A 14 24.24 4.93 5.39
N SER A 15 23.98 5.88 4.49
CA SER A 15 22.71 6.62 4.43
C SER A 15 21.54 5.80 3.86
N LEU A 16 21.82 4.69 3.18
CA LEU A 16 20.83 3.87 2.48
C LEU A 16 20.41 2.64 3.29
N GLU A 17 21.14 2.28 4.35
CA GLU A 17 20.82 1.13 5.18
C GLU A 17 19.44 1.23 5.83
N GLY A 18 19.09 2.42 6.35
CA GLY A 18 17.78 2.68 6.93
C GLY A 18 16.64 2.56 5.91
N PHE A 19 16.88 3.04 4.69
CA PHE A 19 15.91 2.92 3.59
C PHE A 19 15.69 1.46 3.17
N ILE A 20 16.77 0.69 2.99
CA ILE A 20 16.69 -0.74 2.68
C ILE A 20 15.97 -1.51 3.79
N ALA A 21 16.29 -1.23 5.05
CA ALA A 21 15.59 -1.84 6.18
C ALA A 21 14.09 -1.54 6.14
N GLY A 22 13.71 -0.30 5.78
CA GLY A 22 12.33 0.11 5.55
C GLY A 22 11.65 -0.70 4.44
N LEU A 23 12.27 -0.77 3.26
CA LEU A 23 11.76 -1.55 2.12
C LEU A 23 11.59 -3.03 2.47
N ARG A 24 12.55 -3.63 3.18
CA ARG A 24 12.46 -5.03 3.61
C ARG A 24 11.28 -5.26 4.54
N LYS A 25 11.02 -4.35 5.47
CA LYS A 25 9.86 -4.46 6.37
C LYS A 25 8.55 -4.37 5.61
N VAL A 26 8.43 -3.44 4.66
CA VAL A 26 7.25 -3.33 3.78
C VAL A 26 7.05 -4.60 2.95
N ALA A 27 8.09 -5.08 2.27
CA ALA A 27 8.02 -6.29 1.46
C ALA A 27 7.65 -7.53 2.30
N ASN A 28 8.23 -7.66 3.50
CA ASN A 28 7.93 -8.76 4.42
C ASN A 28 6.50 -8.69 4.93
N GLU A 29 5.99 -7.50 5.31
CA GLU A 29 4.61 -7.34 5.75
C GLU A 29 3.65 -7.75 4.63
N ILE A 30 3.82 -7.18 3.44
CA ILE A 30 2.94 -7.46 2.30
C ILE A 30 2.98 -8.95 1.96
N GLY A 31 4.17 -9.53 1.84
CA GLY A 31 4.32 -10.95 1.53
C GLY A 31 3.70 -11.87 2.59
N ALA A 32 3.90 -11.58 3.88
CA ALA A 32 3.32 -12.35 4.97
C ALA A 32 1.80 -12.26 4.97
N LYS A 33 1.24 -11.06 4.80
CA LYS A 33 -0.20 -10.84 4.80
C LYS A 33 -0.90 -11.43 3.59
N LEU A 34 -0.31 -11.31 2.40
CA LEU A 34 -0.85 -11.97 1.20
C LEU A 34 -0.89 -13.49 1.38
N LYS A 35 0.18 -14.08 1.94
CA LYS A 35 0.22 -15.51 2.25
C LYS A 35 -0.84 -15.92 3.27
N GLU A 36 -1.02 -15.14 4.34
CA GLU A 36 -2.04 -15.37 5.38
C GLU A 36 -3.46 -15.35 4.78
N LEU A 37 -3.72 -14.42 3.86
CA LEU A 37 -5.01 -14.25 3.20
C LEU A 37 -5.22 -15.19 1.99
N GLY A 38 -4.21 -15.98 1.62
CA GLY A 38 -4.29 -16.91 0.48
C GLY A 38 -4.17 -16.25 -0.89
N TYR A 39 -3.65 -15.02 -0.97
CA TYR A 39 -3.40 -14.33 -2.24
C TYR A 39 -1.97 -14.60 -2.75
N GLU A 40 -1.85 -14.92 -4.03
CA GLU A 40 -0.57 -15.18 -4.69
C GLU A 40 0.30 -13.91 -4.79
N ASN A 41 -0.33 -12.76 -5.05
CA ASN A 41 0.34 -11.49 -5.23
C ASN A 41 -0.59 -10.31 -4.92
N ILE A 42 -0.02 -9.10 -4.84
CA ILE A 42 -0.76 -7.89 -4.51
C ILE A 42 -1.85 -7.56 -5.54
N GLY A 43 -1.62 -7.88 -6.83
CA GLY A 43 -2.61 -7.67 -7.87
C GLY A 43 -3.87 -8.50 -7.65
N ARG A 44 -3.72 -9.77 -7.25
CA ARG A 44 -4.86 -10.65 -6.90
C ARG A 44 -5.64 -10.11 -5.70
N PHE A 45 -4.95 -9.63 -4.68
CA PHE A 45 -5.59 -8.97 -3.54
C PHE A 45 -6.38 -7.74 -4.00
N VAL A 46 -5.76 -6.83 -4.77
CA VAL A 46 -6.41 -5.60 -5.24
C VAL A 46 -7.65 -5.92 -6.06
N SER A 47 -7.56 -6.81 -7.05
CA SER A 47 -8.71 -7.18 -7.88
C SER A 47 -9.85 -7.76 -7.04
N ALA A 48 -9.55 -8.64 -6.09
CA ALA A 48 -10.58 -9.21 -5.21
C ALA A 48 -11.28 -8.14 -4.36
N ARG A 49 -10.52 -7.19 -3.80
CA ARG A 49 -11.09 -6.06 -3.04
C ARG A 49 -11.97 -5.17 -3.93
N LEU A 50 -11.52 -4.85 -5.14
CA LEU A 50 -12.29 -4.01 -6.07
C LEU A 50 -13.58 -4.70 -6.55
N ASP A 51 -13.56 -6.02 -6.73
CA ASP A 51 -14.76 -6.80 -7.04
C ASP A 51 -15.79 -6.69 -5.89
N GLU A 52 -15.34 -6.77 -4.63
CA GLU A 52 -16.19 -6.59 -3.45
C GLU A 52 -16.81 -5.18 -3.37
N TYR A 53 -16.08 -4.13 -3.75
CA TYR A 53 -16.54 -2.74 -3.62
C TYR A 53 -17.29 -2.20 -4.83
N SER A 54 -17.38 -2.96 -5.91
CA SER A 54 -18.06 -2.53 -7.14
C SER A 54 -19.54 -2.12 -6.93
N TYR A 55 -20.14 -2.51 -5.81
CA TYR A 55 -21.51 -2.18 -5.42
C TYR A 55 -21.61 -1.21 -4.22
N ASN A 56 -20.48 -0.73 -3.69
CA ASN A 56 -20.47 0.14 -2.51
C ASN A 56 -20.70 1.61 -2.90
N SER A 57 -21.25 2.39 -1.98
CA SER A 57 -21.44 3.84 -2.15
C SER A 57 -20.13 4.64 -2.10
N SER A 58 -19.06 4.07 -1.54
CA SER A 58 -17.77 4.75 -1.30
C SER A 58 -16.54 3.87 -1.58
N PRO A 59 -16.38 3.35 -2.81
CA PRO A 59 -15.39 2.32 -3.13
C PRO A 59 -13.94 2.78 -2.91
N ALA A 60 -13.60 4.04 -3.19
CA ALA A 60 -12.25 4.56 -2.93
C ALA A 60 -11.92 4.55 -1.43
N SER A 61 -12.84 5.01 -0.59
CA SER A 61 -12.64 5.06 0.86
C SER A 61 -12.50 3.65 1.42
N ASP A 62 -13.34 2.71 0.98
CA ASP A 62 -13.30 1.33 1.48
C ASP A 62 -12.03 0.61 1.07
N PHE A 63 -11.57 0.82 -0.17
CA PHE A 63 -10.28 0.31 -0.61
C PHE A 63 -9.10 0.89 0.19
N VAL A 64 -9.11 2.19 0.48
CA VAL A 64 -8.09 2.81 1.33
C VAL A 64 -8.11 2.22 2.74
N LYS A 65 -9.29 1.99 3.33
CA LYS A 65 -9.42 1.35 4.64
C LYS A 65 -8.85 -0.07 4.64
N ASP A 66 -9.15 -0.87 3.62
CA ASP A 66 -8.64 -2.25 3.54
C ASP A 66 -7.12 -2.29 3.37
N LEU A 67 -6.53 -1.36 2.62
CA LEU A 67 -5.07 -1.23 2.57
C LEU A 67 -4.48 -0.94 3.95
N VAL A 68 -5.05 0.02 4.69
CA VAL A 68 -4.57 0.41 6.02
C VAL A 68 -4.73 -0.72 7.03
N ASN A 69 -5.88 -1.41 7.02
CA ASN A 69 -6.18 -2.51 7.94
C ASN A 69 -5.34 -3.76 7.64
N THR A 70 -5.08 -4.03 6.35
CA THR A 70 -4.35 -5.23 5.94
C THR A 70 -2.84 -5.07 6.08
N PHE A 71 -2.29 -3.91 5.71
CA PHE A 71 -0.85 -3.64 5.77
C PHE A 71 -0.55 -2.37 6.60
N PRO A 72 -0.79 -2.41 7.92
CA PRO A 72 -0.70 -1.24 8.77
C PRO A 72 0.72 -0.67 8.90
N TYR A 73 1.78 -1.47 8.88
CA TYR A 73 3.15 -0.94 8.88
C TYR A 73 3.40 -0.11 7.61
N SER A 74 2.87 -0.56 6.48
CA SER A 74 3.02 0.12 5.19
C SER A 74 2.12 1.34 5.05
N PHE A 75 0.88 1.30 5.56
CA PHE A 75 -0.15 2.29 5.21
C PHE A 75 -0.79 3.03 6.39
N ASN A 76 -0.57 2.61 7.65
CA ASN A 76 -1.17 3.25 8.81
C ASN A 76 -0.43 4.53 9.23
N ASP A 77 -0.56 5.56 8.40
CA ASP A 77 0.02 6.88 8.60
C ASP A 77 -0.74 7.67 9.67
N GLN A 78 -0.55 7.29 10.93
CA GLN A 78 -1.09 7.96 12.10
C GLN A 78 0.01 8.71 12.85
N TYR A 79 -0.29 9.93 13.26
CA TYR A 79 0.63 10.82 13.95
C TYR A 79 -0.04 11.43 15.17
N THR A 80 0.69 11.56 16.27
CA THR A 80 0.20 12.29 17.45
C THR A 80 0.70 13.73 17.40
N VAL A 81 -0.21 14.69 17.23
CA VAL A 81 0.10 16.12 17.21
C VAL A 81 -0.60 16.78 18.39
N LYS A 82 0.18 17.33 19.33
CA LYS A 82 -0.34 17.98 20.55
C LYS A 82 -1.28 17.08 21.36
N GLY A 83 -0.99 15.78 21.44
CA GLY A 83 -1.82 14.80 22.14
C GLY A 83 -3.07 14.34 21.37
N ILE A 84 -3.31 14.87 20.17
CA ILE A 84 -4.41 14.46 19.29
C ILE A 84 -3.87 13.48 18.25
N GLN A 85 -4.51 12.32 18.13
CA GLN A 85 -4.21 11.37 17.06
C GLN A 85 -4.80 11.91 15.75
N VAL A 86 -3.94 12.07 14.75
CA VAL A 86 -4.30 12.51 13.41
C VAL A 86 -3.99 11.40 12.43
N CYS A 87 -5.01 10.93 11.73
CA CYS A 87 -4.90 9.86 10.75
C CYS A 87 -4.84 10.46 9.35
N PHE A 88 -3.65 10.45 8.75
CA PHE A 88 -3.44 10.89 7.37
C PHE A 88 -2.95 9.71 6.55
N TYR A 89 -3.85 8.82 6.11
CA TYR A 89 -3.55 7.61 5.32
C TYR A 89 -3.02 7.91 3.90
N LYS A 90 -2.03 8.79 3.79
CA LYS A 90 -1.56 9.40 2.57
C LYS A 90 -0.95 8.36 1.65
N LYS A 91 -0.16 7.41 2.17
CA LYS A 91 0.38 6.32 1.33
C LYS A 91 -0.72 5.48 0.70
N ALA A 92 -1.75 5.09 1.46
CA ALA A 92 -2.87 4.32 0.92
C ALA A 92 -3.68 5.12 -0.11
N GLN A 93 -3.93 6.40 0.17
CA GLN A 93 -4.59 7.32 -0.76
C GLN A 93 -3.81 7.49 -2.06
N LEU A 94 -2.48 7.60 -1.99
CA LEU A 94 -1.61 7.69 -3.16
C LEU A 94 -1.65 6.40 -3.99
N VAL A 95 -1.67 5.23 -3.35
CA VAL A 95 -1.84 3.95 -4.07
C VAL A 95 -3.18 3.90 -4.80
N ALA A 96 -4.28 4.24 -4.13
CA ALA A 96 -5.60 4.27 -4.77
C ALA A 96 -5.63 5.26 -5.95
N GLY A 97 -5.05 6.45 -5.80
CA GLY A 97 -4.94 7.45 -6.86
C GLY A 97 -4.08 6.97 -8.04
N GLU A 98 -2.95 6.33 -7.80
CA GLU A 98 -2.11 5.76 -8.86
C GLU A 98 -2.82 4.64 -9.62
N LEU A 99 -3.55 3.77 -8.92
CA LEU A 99 -4.33 2.71 -9.55
C LEU A 99 -5.46 3.28 -10.42
N TYR A 100 -6.19 4.28 -9.93
CA TYR A 100 -7.16 5.03 -10.72
C TYR A 100 -6.52 5.67 -11.96
N HIS A 101 -5.36 6.31 -11.77
CA HIS A 101 -4.70 7.01 -12.87
C HIS A 101 -4.24 6.09 -13.98
N ARG A 102 -3.75 4.90 -13.62
CA ARG A 102 -3.20 3.92 -14.55
C ARG A 102 -4.27 3.07 -15.22
N PHE A 103 -5.29 2.63 -14.49
CA PHE A 103 -6.15 1.52 -14.96
C PHE A 103 -7.61 1.89 -15.25
N ARG A 104 -8.11 3.08 -14.86
CA ARG A 104 -9.54 3.43 -15.02
C ARG A 104 -10.08 3.37 -16.47
N LEU A 105 -9.19 3.53 -17.46
CA LEU A 105 -9.58 3.49 -18.87
C LEU A 105 -9.66 2.06 -19.42
N GLU A 106 -8.99 1.12 -18.77
CA GLU A 106 -8.90 -0.29 -19.18
C GLU A 106 -9.85 -1.17 -18.36
N ASP A 107 -10.12 -0.79 -17.12
CA ASP A 107 -10.93 -1.55 -16.18
C ASP A 107 -11.76 -0.60 -15.29
N SER A 108 -13.08 -0.68 -15.43
CA SER A 108 -14.04 0.20 -14.75
C SER A 108 -14.05 0.05 -13.23
N ARG A 109 -13.54 -1.07 -12.69
CA ARG A 109 -13.43 -1.29 -11.24
C ARG A 109 -12.49 -0.27 -10.58
N PHE A 110 -11.54 0.28 -11.34
CA PHE A 110 -10.63 1.31 -10.88
C PHE A 110 -11.18 2.73 -11.00
N ASN A 111 -12.42 2.91 -11.48
CA ASN A 111 -13.00 4.25 -11.62
C ASN A 111 -13.44 4.84 -10.26
N PHE A 112 -13.59 4.00 -9.24
CA PHE A 112 -14.03 4.39 -7.89
C PHE A 112 -15.20 5.38 -7.89
N SER A 113 -16.23 5.11 -8.70
CA SER A 113 -17.39 6.00 -8.79
C SER A 113 -18.08 6.13 -7.43
N ASP A 114 -18.29 7.36 -6.99
CA ASP A 114 -19.21 7.65 -5.89
C ASP A 114 -20.62 7.25 -6.36
N GLY A 115 -21.31 6.43 -5.56
CA GLY A 115 -22.64 5.89 -5.88
C GLY A 115 -23.76 6.93 -5.91
#